data_AF-A0A0K9N880-F1
#
_entry.id   AF-A0A0K9N880-F1
#
_cell.length_a   1.000
_cell.length_b   1.000
_cell.length_c   1.000
_cell.angle_alpha   90.00
_cell.angle_beta   90.00
_cell.angle_gamma   90.00
#
_symmetry.space_group_name_H-M   'P 1'
#
loop_
_entity.id
_entity.type
_entity.pdbx_description
1 polymer ?
#
loop_
_entity_poly.entity_id
_entity_poly.type
_entity_poly.pdbx_seq_one_letter_code
_entity_poly.pdbx_strand_id
1 'polypeptide(L)'
;MKIKYEFVTGERLEIEVEDNIGEIVVEMEVMQSRRNRTETRRHNSYESMQEQRPGYNPRQFIDEKADIEQYIVDSEDWERLHQAIRKLEAKDALIVHKYFFENRTMS
;
A
#
# COMPACT_ATOMS: atom_id res chain seq x y z
N MET A 1 31.07 31.40 12.18
CA MET A 1 31.52 30.32 13.12
C MET A 1 32.76 29.59 12.59
N LYS A 2 33.72 29.13 13.42
CA LYS A 2 34.88 28.32 12.95
C LYS A 2 34.81 26.88 13.44
N ILE A 3 34.80 25.91 12.52
CA ILE A 3 34.81 24.48 12.84
C ILE A 3 36.21 23.94 12.58
N LYS A 4 36.77 23.25 13.58
CA LYS A 4 38.06 22.57 13.49
C LYS A 4 37.86 21.07 13.44
N TYR A 5 38.41 20.44 12.41
CA TYR A 5 38.45 18.99 12.27
C TYR A 5 39.89 18.51 12.44
N GLU A 6 40.08 17.48 13.25
CA GLU A 6 41.34 16.76 13.38
C GLU A 6 41.14 15.34 12.87
N PHE A 7 41.87 14.98 11.83
CA PHE A 7 41.81 13.67 11.22
C PHE A 7 42.72 12.70 11.97
N VAL A 8 42.41 11.41 11.90
CA VAL A 8 43.20 10.33 12.55
C VAL A 8 44.66 10.28 12.05
N THR A 9 44.91 10.81 10.86
CA THR A 9 46.25 10.99 10.25
C THR A 9 47.04 12.16 10.85
N GLY A 10 46.45 12.97 11.74
CA GLY A 10 47.06 14.15 12.35
C GLY A 10 46.88 15.44 11.55
N GLU A 11 46.23 15.38 10.39
CA GLU A 11 45.89 16.55 9.59
C GLU A 11 44.80 17.38 10.28
N ARG A 12 44.90 18.71 10.20
CA ARG A 12 43.94 19.64 10.80
C ARG A 12 43.37 20.56 9.74
N LEU A 13 42.04 20.58 9.63
CA LEU A 13 41.30 21.45 8.71
C LEU A 13 40.46 22.43 9.50
N GLU A 14 40.60 23.71 9.18
CA GLU A 14 39.79 24.78 9.77
C GLU A 14 38.87 25.35 8.67
N ILE A 15 37.57 25.24 8.90
CA ILE A 15 36.55 25.75 7.99
C ILE A 15 35.90 26.96 8.66
N GLU A 16 35.96 28.10 7.97
CA GLU A 16 35.21 29.28 8.33
C GLU A 16 33.81 29.16 7.74
N VAL A 17 32.82 29.03 8.61
CA VAL A 17 31.41 28.94 8.25
C VAL A 17 30.81 30.33 8.35
N GLU A 18 30.23 30.80 7.24
CA GLU A 18 29.47 32.04 7.21
C GLU A 18 28.27 31.95 8.16
N ASP A 19 27.99 33.05 8.87
CA ASP A 19 26.94 33.05 9.89
C ASP A 19 25.52 32.91 9.28
N ASN A 20 25.36 33.18 7.98
CA ASN A 20 24.12 32.97 7.21
C ASN A 20 23.71 31.48 7.11
N ILE A 21 24.66 30.55 7.23
CA ILE A 21 24.38 29.11 7.14
C ILE A 21 23.48 28.67 8.30
N GLY A 22 23.65 29.27 9.48
CA GLY A 22 22.81 29.01 10.63
C GLY A 22 21.35 29.36 10.37
N GLU A 23 21.09 30.53 9.77
CA GLU A 23 19.73 30.97 9.41
C GLU A 23 19.08 30.05 8.37
N ILE A 24 19.85 29.63 7.35
CA ILE A 24 19.39 28.71 6.30
C ILE A 24 18.98 27.36 6.91
N VAL A 25 19.78 26.81 7.82
CA VAL A 25 19.48 25.51 8.47
C VAL A 25 18.17 25.60 9.26
N VAL A 26 17.98 26.68 10.04
CA VAL A 26 16.74 26.90 10.80
C VAL A 26 15.53 27.02 9.87
N GLU A 27 15.67 27.74 8.75
CA GLU A 27 14.59 27.86 7.76
C GLU A 27 14.22 26.51 7.14
N MET A 28 15.24 25.69 6.81
CA MET A 28 15.05 24.34 6.28
C MET A 28 14.26 23.44 7.24
N GLU A 29 14.59 23.44 8.53
CA GLU A 29 13.87 22.65 9.54
C GLU A 29 12.39 23.05 9.63
N VAL A 30 12.11 24.36 9.63
CA VAL A 30 10.73 24.88 9.68
C VAL A 30 9.95 24.49 8.42
N MET A 31 10.56 24.65 7.24
CA MET A 31 9.93 24.26 5.97
C MET A 31 9.65 22.75 5.91
N GLN A 32 10.61 21.93 6.34
CA GLN A 32 10.46 20.47 6.37
C GLN A 32 9.33 20.06 7.30
N SER A 33 9.26 20.62 8.51
CA SER A 33 8.17 20.36 9.47
C SER A 33 6.79 20.71 8.89
N ARG A 34 6.66 21.87 8.23
CA ARG A 34 5.41 22.29 7.57
C ARG A 34 5.01 21.37 6.43
N ARG A 35 5.97 20.95 5.60
CA ARG A 35 5.73 19.99 4.51
C ARG A 35 5.29 18.64 5.06
N ASN A 36 5.98 18.11 6.07
CA ASN A 36 5.62 16.85 6.74
C ASN A 36 4.21 16.90 7.33
N ARG A 37 3.83 18.03 7.96
CA ARG A 37 2.47 18.23 8.49
C ARG A 37 1.42 18.31 7.38
N THR A 38 1.77 18.89 6.23
CA THR A 38 0.88 18.95 5.07
C THR A 38 0.68 17.56 4.47
N GLU A 39 1.76 16.80 4.36
CA GLU A 39 1.78 15.45 3.81
C GLU A 39 0.98 14.47 4.68
N THR A 40 1.22 14.46 5.99
CA THR A 40 0.49 13.60 6.95
C THR A 40 -1.00 13.92 7.07
N ARG A 41 -1.44 15.13 6.67
CA ARG A 41 -2.87 15.47 6.59
C ARG A 41 -3.53 14.99 5.29
N ARG A 42 -2.76 14.86 4.20
CA ARG A 42 -3.27 14.50 2.86
C ARG A 42 -3.16 13.00 2.59
N HIS A 43 -2.19 12.33 3.19
CA HIS A 43 -1.92 10.93 3.00
C HIS A 43 -1.98 10.18 4.32
N ASN A 44 -2.66 9.03 4.32
CA ASN A 44 -2.37 8.00 5.31
C ASN A 44 -0.97 7.47 5.00
N SER A 45 -0.07 7.41 5.98
CA SER A 45 1.24 6.80 5.76
C SER A 45 1.05 5.32 5.41
N TYR A 46 1.89 4.78 4.53
CA TYR A 46 1.83 3.35 4.19
C TYR A 46 1.93 2.46 5.46
N GLU A 47 2.70 2.88 6.45
CA GLU A 47 2.76 2.24 7.78
C GLU A 47 1.42 2.29 8.54
N SER A 48 0.72 3.44 8.55
CA SER A 48 -0.65 3.53 9.10
C SER A 48 -1.67 2.72 8.29
N MET A 49 -1.38 2.45 7.02
CA MET A 49 -2.17 1.56 6.16
C MET A 49 -1.79 0.09 6.32
N GLN A 50 -0.66 -0.22 6.96
CA GLN A 50 -0.13 -1.58 7.22
C GLN A 50 -0.56 -2.15 8.57
N GLU A 51 -1.25 -1.38 9.43
CA GLU A 51 -2.08 -1.94 10.51
C GLU A 51 -3.32 -2.67 9.91
N GLN A 52 -3.07 -3.53 8.92
CA GLN A 52 -4.00 -4.44 8.29
C GLN A 52 -4.10 -5.64 9.21
N ARG A 53 -5.02 -5.57 10.17
CA ARG A 53 -5.51 -6.79 10.79
C ARG A 53 -6.19 -7.63 9.70
N PRO A 54 -5.99 -8.96 9.68
CA PRO A 54 -6.76 -9.83 8.80
C PRO A 54 -8.26 -9.55 8.98
N GLY A 55 -8.96 -9.20 7.89
CA GLY A 55 -10.38 -8.88 7.90
C GLY A 55 -10.75 -7.40 8.14
N TYR A 56 -9.78 -6.48 8.20
CA TYR A 56 -10.05 -5.03 8.30
C TYR A 56 -9.42 -4.29 7.13
N ASN A 57 -10.22 -3.96 6.12
CA ASN A 57 -9.79 -3.07 5.04
C ASN A 57 -9.76 -1.64 5.57
N PRO A 58 -8.67 -0.87 5.36
CA PRO A 58 -8.67 0.55 5.66
C PRO A 58 -9.88 1.22 5.01
N ARG A 59 -10.55 2.15 5.72
CA ARG A 59 -11.79 2.82 5.25
C ARG A 59 -11.71 3.39 3.82
N GLN A 60 -10.50 3.73 3.39
CA GLN A 60 -10.20 4.25 2.05
C GLN A 60 -10.39 3.22 0.93
N PHE A 61 -10.42 1.93 1.26
CA PHE A 61 -10.63 0.81 0.35
C PHE A 61 -11.95 0.08 0.58
N ILE A 62 -12.78 0.57 1.49
CA ILE A 62 -14.13 0.03 1.69
C ILE A 62 -15.00 0.58 0.57
N ASP A 63 -15.54 -0.31 -0.26
CA ASP A 63 -16.65 0.05 -1.14
C ASP A 63 -17.91 0.16 -0.27
N GLU A 64 -18.34 1.40 0.01
CA GLU A 64 -19.53 1.68 0.82
C GLU A 64 -20.83 1.10 0.22
N LYS A 65 -20.82 0.77 -1.07
CA LYS A 65 -21.95 0.17 -1.78
C LYS A 65 -21.87 -1.35 -1.85
N ALA A 66 -20.77 -1.95 -1.41
CA ALA A 66 -20.65 -3.40 -1.39
C ALA A 66 -21.54 -3.98 -0.29
N ASP A 67 -22.47 -4.83 -0.70
CA ASP A 67 -23.24 -5.66 0.21
C ASP A 67 -22.36 -6.84 0.66
N ILE A 68 -21.76 -6.71 1.85
CA ILE A 68 -20.83 -7.69 2.41
C ILE A 68 -21.55 -9.01 2.69
N GLU A 69 -22.81 -8.97 3.12
CA GLU A 69 -23.57 -10.19 3.40
C GLU A 69 -23.85 -10.96 2.11
N GLN A 70 -24.27 -10.26 1.06
CA GLN A 70 -24.47 -10.86 -0.26
C GLN A 70 -23.15 -11.43 -0.83
N TYR A 71 -22.04 -10.71 -0.68
CA TYR A 71 -20.73 -11.18 -1.12
C TYR A 71 -20.32 -12.49 -0.44
N ILE A 72 -20.56 -12.61 0.87
CA ILE A 72 -20.24 -13.83 1.62
C ILE A 72 -21.09 -15.00 1.11
N VAL A 73 -22.41 -14.80 0.95
CA VAL A 73 -23.33 -15.82 0.43
C VAL A 73 -22.91 -16.26 -0.97
N ASP A 74 -22.65 -15.31 -1.86
CA ASP A 74 -22.20 -15.59 -3.22
C ASP A 74 -20.88 -16.37 -3.21
N SER A 75 -19.95 -16.02 -2.31
CA SER A 75 -18.65 -16.70 -2.22
C SER A 75 -18.79 -18.16 -1.78
N GLU A 76 -19.69 -18.46 -0.83
CA GLU A 76 -19.97 -19.84 -0.42
C GLU A 76 -20.62 -20.65 -1.56
N ASP A 77 -21.57 -20.06 -2.27
CA ASP A 77 -22.23 -20.70 -3.41
C ASP A 77 -21.25 -20.95 -4.56
N TRP A 78 -20.37 -19.98 -4.83
CA TRP A 78 -19.26 -20.15 -5.77
C TRP A 78 -18.32 -21.27 -5.34
N GLU A 79 -17.95 -21.36 -4.07
CA GLU A 79 -17.06 -22.41 -3.60
C GLU A 79 -17.71 -23.79 -3.75
N ARG A 80 -18.98 -23.94 -3.38
CA ARG A 80 -19.76 -25.17 -3.57
C ARG A 80 -19.86 -25.57 -5.04
N LEU A 81 -20.11 -24.61 -5.93
CA LEU A 81 -20.15 -24.83 -7.37
C LEU A 81 -18.81 -25.35 -7.89
N HIS A 82 -17.69 -24.70 -7.51
CA HIS A 82 -16.36 -25.15 -7.92
C HIS A 82 -16.01 -26.53 -7.38
N GLN A 83 -16.40 -26.85 -6.14
CA GLN A 83 -16.22 -28.19 -5.57
C GLN A 83 -17.04 -29.24 -6.32
N ALA A 84 -18.27 -28.92 -6.74
CA ALA A 84 -19.10 -29.81 -7.54
C ALA A 84 -18.48 -30.05 -8.94
N ILE A 85 -17.99 -28.99 -9.60
CA ILE A 85 -17.32 -29.10 -10.90
C ILE A 85 -16.07 -29.99 -10.81
N ARG A 86 -15.31 -29.90 -9.73
CA ARG A 86 -14.12 -30.77 -9.51
C ARG A 86 -14.46 -32.26 -9.39
N LYS A 87 -15.70 -32.61 -9.04
CA LYS A 87 -16.17 -34.01 -8.95
C LYS A 87 -16.64 -34.57 -10.28
N LEU A 88 -16.82 -33.72 -11.30
CA LEU A 88 -17.24 -34.15 -12.63
C LEU A 88 -16.09 -34.85 -13.36
N GLU A 89 -16.43 -35.69 -14.33
CA GLU A 89 -15.43 -36.19 -15.28
C GLU A 89 -14.85 -35.03 -16.11
N ALA A 90 -13.61 -35.17 -16.57
CA ALA A 90 -12.91 -34.12 -17.30
C ALA A 90 -13.68 -33.62 -18.54
N LYS A 91 -14.44 -34.52 -19.20
CA LYS A 91 -15.28 -34.16 -20.36
C LYS A 91 -16.45 -33.25 -19.95
N ASP A 92 -17.11 -33.56 -18.84
CA ASP A 92 -18.28 -32.82 -18.36
C ASP A 92 -17.87 -31.47 -17.75
N ALA A 93 -16.77 -31.42 -17.01
CA ALA A 93 -16.20 -30.17 -16.52
C ALA A 93 -15.84 -29.21 -17.67
N LEU A 94 -15.31 -29.76 -18.78
CA LEU A 94 -14.98 -28.98 -19.98
C LEU A 94 -16.23 -28.42 -20.68
N ILE A 95 -17.33 -29.16 -20.67
CA ILE A 95 -18.64 -28.70 -21.17
C ILE A 95 -19.13 -27.54 -20.31
N VAL A 96 -19.14 -27.69 -18.99
CA VAL A 96 -19.56 -26.61 -18.06
C VAL A 96 -18.71 -25.36 -18.30
N HIS A 97 -17.39 -25.49 -18.40
CA HIS A 97 -16.50 -24.35 -18.68
C HIS A 97 -16.86 -23.64 -19.99
N LYS A 98 -17.01 -24.39 -21.08
CA LYS A 98 -17.28 -23.81 -22.41
C LYS A 98 -18.63 -23.13 -22.53
N TYR A 99 -19.67 -23.67 -21.92
CA TYR A 99 -21.03 -23.18 -22.13
C TYR A 99 -21.51 -22.23 -21.04
N PHE A 100 -21.15 -22.50 -19.77
CA PHE A 100 -21.58 -21.66 -18.64
C PHE A 100 -20.64 -20.48 -18.39
N PHE A 101 -19.32 -20.69 -18.45
CA PHE A 101 -18.35 -19.63 -18.18
C PHE A 101 -17.94 -18.84 -19.43
N GLU A 102 -17.72 -19.54 -20.55
CA GLU A 102 -17.34 -18.89 -21.81
C GLU A 102 -18.54 -18.45 -22.67
N ASN A 103 -19.79 -18.67 -22.21
CA ASN A 103 -21.04 -18.33 -22.91
C ASN A 103 -21.10 -18.79 -24.38
N ARG A 104 -20.50 -19.94 -24.70
CA ARG A 104 -20.64 -20.51 -26.05
C ARG A 104 -22.06 -21.04 -26.25
N THR A 105 -22.50 -21.11 -27.49
CA THR A 105 -23.76 -21.78 -27.87
C THR A 105 -23.51 -23.21 -28.32
N MET A 106 -24.35 -24.13 -27.90
CA MET A 106 -24.36 -25.51 -28.41
C MET A 106 -24.73 -25.47 -29.91
N SER A 107 -23.79 -25.83 -30.78
CA SER A 107 -24.02 -26.01 -32.22
C SER A 107 -24.19 -27.47 -32.57
#